data_AF-A0A416R6P3-F1
#
_entry.id   AF-A0A416R6P3-F1
#
_cell.length_a   1.000
_cell.length_b   1.000
_cell.length_c   1.000
_cell.angle_alpha   90.00
_cell.angle_beta   90.00
_cell.angle_gamma   90.00
#
_symmetry.space_group_name_H-M   'P 1'
#
loop_
_entity.id
_entity.type
_entity.pdbx_description
1 polymer ?
#
loop_
_entity_poly.entity_id
_entity_poly.type
_entity_poly.pdbx_seq_one_letter_code
_entity_poly.pdbx_strand_id
1 'polypeptide(L)'
;MAKQRKRGDGSLHLRKDGRWEGRYVVGYDEKGHPKTKNVLAKTKGECAAKLKALKESLKGTEPKRPKGDMTFGAWLDHWYQTDCKPAIKPKTQADYENRIYQHIIPELGHIPLSQLTQSDLQQFYHRLKQGGRLRRVEQYGPGLSDRMVKSCHVTCRMALDKAVAEGLILKNPAANCKAPATRPREMAVLTGEEIQCLLIQAKEDGCYELLLLELSTGLRRGEILALQWDDLDFRTGVLRIERQVQRIKGELVVSTPKTRTSSRSVILPGPILNVLARYRKSCSSRWMFPSPKKADSPLDPAAVRKKLAVVLKRAGCKHLRFHDLRHTFATNALEHGMDIKTLSAIIGHVSSATTLNVYAHVTDEMRQRAADRIDRGIAGVEPPLKPEHQKRPKATDFQAVKGKYRKPGTGCMTQINDHLWEGRYSPKVNGKRIARNVYASTEEECEQKLTELIQEMKRELEPLRAKKKAG
;
A
#
# COMPACT_ATOMS: atom_id res chain seq x y z
N MET A 1 -16.40 47.78 45.95
CA MET A 1 -15.84 46.79 45.00
C MET A 1 -16.45 45.42 45.27
N ALA A 2 -17.28 44.91 44.37
CA ALA A 2 -17.97 43.62 44.56
C ALA A 2 -17.00 42.45 44.32
N LYS A 3 -16.78 41.63 45.36
CA LYS A 3 -15.90 40.46 45.35
C LYS A 3 -16.42 39.42 44.35
N GLN A 4 -15.76 39.32 43.19
CA GLN A 4 -16.11 38.37 42.14
C GLN A 4 -15.92 36.94 42.68
N ARG A 5 -16.99 36.13 42.72
CA ARG A 5 -16.96 34.77 43.27
C ARG A 5 -16.27 33.81 42.30
N LYS A 6 -15.48 32.86 42.85
CA LYS A 6 -14.83 31.78 42.09
C LYS A 6 -15.88 30.96 41.32
N ARG A 7 -15.73 30.88 39.99
CA ARG A 7 -16.59 30.07 39.09
C ARG A 7 -16.50 28.59 39.50
N GLY A 8 -17.60 28.03 39.99
CA GLY A 8 -17.71 26.61 40.33
C GLY A 8 -18.45 26.32 41.65
N ASP A 9 -18.66 27.33 42.50
CA ASP A 9 -19.47 27.14 43.70
C ASP A 9 -20.95 27.34 43.38
N GLY A 10 -21.73 26.26 43.44
CA GLY A 10 -23.15 26.24 43.15
C GLY A 10 -23.89 27.41 43.78
N SER A 11 -24.72 28.10 42.99
CA SER A 11 -25.48 29.25 43.43
C SER A 11 -26.58 28.82 44.41
N LEU A 12 -26.43 29.18 45.69
CA LEU A 12 -27.53 29.20 46.65
C LEU A 12 -28.28 30.52 46.48
N HIS A 13 -29.56 30.46 46.12
CA HIS A 13 -30.42 31.62 45.91
C HIS A 13 -31.76 31.45 46.62
N LEU A 14 -32.28 32.52 47.22
CA LEU A 14 -33.58 32.53 47.87
C LEU A 14 -34.66 32.82 46.82
N ARG A 15 -35.59 31.89 46.62
CA ARG A 15 -36.69 32.05 45.67
C ARG A 15 -37.80 32.92 46.27
N LYS A 16 -38.65 33.44 45.38
CA LYS A 16 -39.82 34.27 45.72
C LYS A 16 -40.84 33.56 46.62
N ASP A 17 -40.80 32.22 46.69
CA ASP A 17 -41.66 31.38 47.54
C ASP A 17 -41.08 31.11 48.94
N GLY A 18 -40.01 31.83 49.33
CA GLY A 18 -39.39 31.74 50.66
C GLY A 18 -38.45 30.54 50.85
N ARG A 19 -38.23 29.70 49.83
CA ARG A 19 -37.32 28.54 49.90
C ARG A 19 -35.95 28.83 49.29
N TRP A 20 -34.91 28.24 49.87
CA TRP A 20 -33.55 28.28 49.35
C TRP A 20 -33.37 27.22 48.25
N GLU A 21 -32.87 27.64 47.09
CA GLU A 21 -32.52 26.79 45.95
C GLU A 21 -31.00 26.72 45.78
N GLY A 22 -30.45 25.51 45.77
CA GLY A 22 -29.07 25.23 45.38
C GLY A 22 -29.05 24.53 44.03
N ARG A 23 -28.25 25.02 43.07
CA ARG A 23 -28.06 24.38 41.76
C ARG A 23 -26.67 23.77 41.62
N TYR A 24 -26.61 22.59 41.03
CA TYR A 24 -25.38 21.90 40.66
C TYR A 24 -25.44 21.46 39.20
N VAL A 25 -24.39 21.74 38.44
CA VAL A 25 -24.27 21.34 37.03
C VAL A 25 -23.82 19.88 36.99
N VAL A 26 -24.62 19.01 36.41
CA VAL A 26 -24.40 17.55 36.37
C VAL A 26 -23.84 17.08 35.03
N GLY A 27 -23.82 17.96 34.02
CA GLY A 27 -23.28 17.68 32.69
C GLY A 27 -23.66 18.76 31.68
N TYR A 28 -23.42 18.50 30.40
CA TYR A 28 -23.82 19.35 29.28
C TYR A 28 -24.66 18.54 28.29
N ASP A 29 -25.65 19.16 27.66
CA ASP A 29 -26.47 18.53 26.63
C ASP A 29 -25.76 18.44 25.26
N GLU A 30 -26.41 17.82 24.28
CA GLU A 30 -25.90 17.65 22.91
C GLU A 30 -25.59 18.98 22.19
N LYS A 31 -26.13 20.10 22.70
CA LYS A 31 -25.94 21.47 22.17
C LYS A 31 -24.98 22.31 23.03
N GLY A 32 -24.40 21.75 24.09
CA GLY A 32 -23.42 22.41 24.95
C GLY A 32 -24.01 23.27 26.08
N HIS A 33 -25.32 23.19 26.37
CA HIS A 33 -25.92 23.87 27.50
C HIS A 33 -25.78 23.06 28.80
N PRO A 34 -25.55 23.71 29.96
CA PRO A 34 -25.37 23.02 31.23
C PRO A 34 -26.67 22.38 31.72
N LYS A 35 -26.69 21.04 31.85
CA LYS A 35 -27.75 20.30 32.54
C LYS A 35 -27.56 20.46 34.05
N THR A 36 -28.53 21.08 34.72
CA THR A 36 -28.47 21.35 36.16
C THR A 36 -29.50 20.51 36.92
N LYS A 37 -29.11 20.04 38.11
CA LYS A 37 -30.04 19.53 39.13
C LYS A 37 -30.11 20.54 40.27
N ASN A 38 -31.28 20.72 40.85
CA ASN A 38 -31.51 21.62 41.95
C ASN A 38 -31.96 20.88 43.22
N VAL A 39 -31.70 21.52 44.36
CA VAL A 39 -32.20 21.11 45.68
C VAL A 39 -32.90 22.29 46.33
N LEU A 40 -33.99 22.01 47.05
CA LEU A 40 -34.80 23.01 47.73
C LEU A 40 -34.84 22.73 49.25
N ALA A 41 -34.74 23.77 50.06
CA ALA A 41 -34.92 23.67 51.51
C ALA A 41 -35.49 24.97 52.11
N LYS A 42 -36.05 24.88 53.33
CA LYS A 42 -36.62 26.05 54.02
C LYS A 42 -35.53 26.95 54.62
N THR A 43 -34.39 26.38 55.00
CA THR A 43 -33.26 27.13 55.56
C THR A 43 -32.02 27.06 54.68
N LYS A 44 -31.17 28.08 54.76
CA LYS A 44 -29.91 28.15 54.02
C LYS A 44 -28.96 27.00 54.38
N GLY A 45 -28.90 26.63 55.66
CA GLY A 45 -28.05 25.55 56.17
C GLY A 45 -28.48 24.17 55.65
N GLU A 46 -29.78 23.89 55.67
CA GLU A 46 -30.34 22.65 55.16
C GLU A 46 -30.18 22.55 53.62
N CYS A 47 -30.34 23.67 52.89
CA CYS A 47 -30.10 23.71 51.45
C CYS A 47 -28.63 23.43 51.11
N ALA A 48 -27.69 24.00 51.88
CA ALA A 48 -26.27 23.74 51.71
C ALA A 48 -25.91 22.27 52.01
N ALA A 49 -26.49 21.67 53.05
CA ALA A 49 -26.31 20.27 53.39
C ALA A 49 -26.86 19.34 52.30
N LYS A 50 -28.08 19.60 51.79
CA LYS A 50 -28.67 18.85 50.66
C LYS A 50 -27.86 19.01 49.38
N LEU A 51 -27.31 20.20 49.12
CA LEU A 51 -26.44 20.45 47.97
C LEU A 51 -25.11 19.69 48.11
N LYS A 52 -24.56 19.60 49.33
CA LYS A 52 -23.35 18.82 49.62
C LYS A 52 -23.60 17.32 49.46
N ALA A 53 -24.71 16.80 49.98
CA ALA A 53 -25.12 15.41 49.80
C ALA A 53 -25.37 15.07 48.32
N LEU A 54 -25.99 15.99 47.55
CA LEU A 54 -26.16 15.84 46.11
C LEU A 54 -24.79 15.76 45.40
N LYS A 55 -23.85 16.67 45.73
CA LYS A 55 -22.47 16.63 45.21
C LYS A 55 -21.76 15.32 45.56
N GLU A 56 -21.93 14.81 46.78
CA GLU A 56 -21.32 13.55 47.24
C GLU A 56 -21.95 12.32 46.57
N SER A 57 -23.27 12.30 46.34
CA SER A 57 -23.93 11.24 45.58
C SER A 57 -23.52 11.18 44.10
N LEU A 58 -23.06 12.32 43.56
CA LEU A 58 -22.64 12.48 42.16
C LEU A 58 -21.10 12.40 41.98
N LYS A 59 -20.33 12.22 43.06
CA LYS A 59 -18.85 12.13 43.03
C LYS A 59 -18.29 10.95 42.22
N GLY A 60 -19.15 10.03 41.75
CA GLY A 60 -18.80 8.97 40.79
C GLY A 60 -19.03 9.32 39.32
N THR A 61 -19.66 10.46 39.03
CA THR A 61 -20.02 10.93 37.67
C THR A 61 -19.33 12.23 37.30
N GLU A 62 -18.35 12.69 38.08
CA GLU A 62 -17.44 13.73 37.61
C GLU A 62 -16.48 13.10 36.58
N PRO A 63 -16.48 13.53 35.32
CA PRO A 63 -15.36 13.21 34.44
C PRO A 63 -14.10 13.74 35.12
N LYS A 64 -13.24 12.84 35.59
CA LYS A 64 -11.87 13.18 35.99
C LYS A 64 -11.30 14.00 34.83
N ARG A 65 -11.05 15.29 35.07
CA ARG A 65 -10.36 16.12 34.08
C ARG A 65 -9.06 15.39 33.75
N PRO A 66 -8.79 15.10 32.47
CA PRO A 66 -7.52 14.51 32.10
C PRO A 66 -6.38 15.36 32.64
N LYS A 67 -5.32 14.71 33.15
CA LYS A 67 -4.08 15.38 33.56
C LYS A 67 -3.63 16.30 32.42
N GLY A 68 -3.63 17.61 32.69
CA GLY A 68 -3.84 18.66 31.69
C GLY A 68 -2.67 19.04 30.78
N ASP A 69 -1.56 18.30 30.76
CA ASP A 69 -0.33 18.80 30.11
C ASP A 69 0.13 17.98 28.89
N MET A 70 -0.51 16.84 28.60
CA MET A 70 -0.07 16.01 27.48
C MET A 70 -0.64 16.52 26.14
N THR A 71 0.25 16.80 25.21
CA THR A 71 -0.12 17.15 23.83
C THR A 71 -0.52 15.91 23.04
N PHE A 72 -1.31 16.10 21.98
CA PHE A 72 -1.69 15.01 21.09
C PHE A 72 -0.45 14.35 20.45
N GLY A 73 0.60 15.11 20.15
CA GLY A 73 1.84 14.57 19.60
C GLY A 73 2.57 13.66 20.59
N ALA A 74 2.69 14.08 21.85
CA ALA A 74 3.29 13.28 22.91
C ALA A 74 2.51 11.99 23.16
N TRP A 75 1.17 12.08 23.19
CA TRP A 75 0.31 10.91 23.30
C TRP A 75 0.46 9.95 22.12
N LEU A 76 0.45 10.48 20.89
CA LEU A 76 0.50 9.67 19.68
C LEU A 76 1.84 8.94 19.55
N ASP A 77 2.94 9.59 19.94
CA ASP A 77 4.25 8.96 20.03
C ASP A 77 4.28 7.86 21.10
N HIS A 78 3.81 8.16 22.32
CA HIS A 78 3.72 7.19 23.41
C HIS A 78 2.96 5.93 22.97
N TRP A 79 1.70 6.10 22.54
CA TRP A 79 0.85 5.01 22.03
C TRP A 79 1.51 4.20 20.91
N TYR A 80 2.21 4.88 19.99
CA TYR A 80 2.91 4.18 18.93
C TYR A 80 4.06 3.33 19.47
N GLN A 81 4.91 3.86 20.35
CA GLN A 81 6.07 3.15 20.89
C GLN A 81 5.67 2.00 21.82
N THR A 82 4.64 2.17 22.64
CA THR A 82 4.23 1.20 23.67
C THR A 82 3.27 0.14 23.16
N ASP A 83 2.20 0.56 22.47
CA ASP A 83 1.11 -0.36 22.11
C ASP A 83 1.27 -0.94 20.71
N CYS A 84 1.71 -0.12 19.74
CA CYS A 84 1.71 -0.53 18.34
C CYS A 84 3.03 -1.18 17.90
N LYS A 85 4.14 -0.44 18.05
CA LYS A 85 5.46 -0.79 17.49
C LYS A 85 5.95 -2.19 17.89
N PRO A 86 5.79 -2.66 19.14
CA PRO A 86 6.27 -4.00 19.55
C PRO A 86 5.55 -5.15 18.83
N ALA A 87 4.28 -4.96 18.47
CA ALA A 87 3.45 -6.02 17.90
C ALA A 87 3.46 -6.08 16.36
N ILE A 88 4.09 -5.11 15.68
CA ILE A 88 4.00 -4.95 14.22
C ILE A 88 5.34 -5.13 13.51
N LYS A 89 5.28 -5.66 12.28
CA LYS A 89 6.47 -5.93 11.44
C LYS A 89 7.14 -4.63 10.94
N PRO A 90 8.44 -4.65 10.59
CA PRO A 90 9.20 -3.44 10.20
C PRO A 90 8.58 -2.61 9.06
N LYS A 91 7.93 -3.24 8.08
CA LYS A 91 7.23 -2.51 7.00
C LYS A 91 6.04 -1.72 7.55
N THR A 92 5.27 -2.33 8.45
CA THR A 92 4.14 -1.68 9.10
C THR A 92 4.63 -0.56 10.00
N GLN A 93 5.72 -0.76 10.77
CA GLN A 93 6.39 0.29 11.53
C GLN A 93 6.73 1.48 10.62
N ALA A 94 7.47 1.27 9.54
CA ALA A 94 7.84 2.34 8.61
C ALA A 94 6.64 3.10 8.04
N ASP A 95 5.51 2.43 7.80
CA ASP A 95 4.28 3.07 7.34
C ASP A 95 3.61 3.91 8.45
N TYR A 96 3.61 3.43 9.70
CA TYR A 96 3.14 4.20 10.86
C TYR A 96 4.02 5.43 11.08
N GLU A 97 5.35 5.25 11.14
CA GLU A 97 6.32 6.33 11.32
C GLU A 97 6.19 7.40 10.24
N ASN A 98 5.96 6.99 8.99
CA ASN A 98 5.71 7.94 7.91
C ASN A 98 4.44 8.77 8.16
N ARG A 99 3.33 8.16 8.60
CA ARG A 99 2.10 8.93 8.90
C ARG A 99 2.25 9.80 10.14
N ILE A 100 2.77 9.24 11.23
CA ILE A 100 2.87 9.89 12.53
C ILE A 100 3.86 11.05 12.46
N TYR A 101 5.11 10.80 12.08
CA TYR A 101 6.17 11.80 12.21
C TYR A 101 6.27 12.76 11.03
N GLN A 102 5.80 12.37 9.84
CA GLN A 102 5.92 13.23 8.65
C GLN A 102 4.64 14.02 8.35
N HIS A 103 3.49 13.60 8.87
CA HIS A 103 2.20 14.22 8.55
C HIS A 103 1.40 14.64 9.78
N ILE A 104 1.18 13.74 10.75
CA ILE A 104 0.25 14.01 11.87
C ILE A 104 0.89 14.92 12.93
N ILE A 105 2.04 14.53 13.48
CA ILE A 105 2.70 15.28 14.56
C ILE A 105 3.11 16.70 14.12
N PRO A 106 3.70 16.92 12.93
CA PRO A 106 4.09 18.26 12.51
C PRO A 106 2.94 19.28 12.51
N GLU A 107 1.70 18.81 12.27
CA GLU A 107 0.55 19.70 12.10
C GLU A 107 -0.37 19.75 13.33
N LEU A 108 -0.63 18.61 13.98
CA LEU A 108 -1.56 18.51 15.11
C LEU A 108 -0.88 18.23 16.44
N GLY A 109 0.42 17.93 16.44
CA GLY A 109 1.12 17.40 17.60
C GLY A 109 1.23 18.39 18.77
N HIS A 110 1.20 19.70 18.49
CA HIS A 110 1.28 20.76 19.51
C HIS A 110 -0.04 20.99 20.25
N ILE A 111 -1.17 20.52 19.72
CA ILE A 111 -2.49 20.75 20.30
C ILE A 111 -2.61 19.91 21.59
N PRO A 112 -3.05 20.49 22.73
CA PRO A 112 -3.34 19.71 23.94
C PRO A 112 -4.36 18.61 23.66
N LEU A 113 -4.13 17.40 24.16
CA LEU A 113 -4.99 16.25 23.85
C LEU A 113 -6.47 16.51 24.23
N SER A 114 -6.71 17.21 25.34
CA SER A 114 -8.05 17.59 25.80
C SER A 114 -8.74 18.66 24.96
N GLN A 115 -7.99 19.40 24.13
CA GLN A 115 -8.49 20.50 23.29
C GLN A 115 -8.63 20.10 21.83
N LEU A 116 -8.11 18.95 21.41
CA LEU A 116 -8.21 18.49 20.03
C LEU A 116 -9.67 18.29 19.63
N THR A 117 -10.12 19.00 18.59
CA THR A 117 -11.50 18.96 18.13
C THR A 117 -11.66 18.17 16.84
N GLN A 118 -12.92 17.84 16.51
CA GLN A 118 -13.28 17.27 15.22
C GLN A 118 -12.95 18.22 14.06
N SER A 119 -13.07 19.53 14.27
CA SER A 119 -12.78 20.55 13.25
C SER A 119 -11.29 20.54 12.89
N ASP A 120 -10.41 20.47 13.89
CA ASP A 120 -8.96 20.44 13.67
C ASP A 120 -8.55 19.25 12.79
N LEU A 121 -9.10 18.07 13.09
CA LEU A 121 -8.87 16.86 12.30
C LEU A 121 -9.43 16.97 10.89
N GLN A 122 -10.63 17.54 10.71
CA GLN A 122 -11.23 17.68 9.39
C GLN A 122 -10.46 18.67 8.51
N GLN A 123 -10.00 19.79 9.09
CA GLN A 123 -9.16 20.76 8.41
C GLN A 123 -7.78 20.16 8.07
N PHE A 124 -7.20 19.38 8.98
CA PHE A 124 -5.97 18.62 8.71
C PHE A 124 -6.13 17.72 7.48
N TYR A 125 -7.21 16.92 7.39
CA TYR A 125 -7.43 16.06 6.23
C TYR A 125 -7.59 16.87 4.93
N HIS A 126 -8.21 18.05 4.99
CA HIS A 126 -8.33 18.94 3.84
C HIS A 126 -6.95 19.47 3.39
N ARG A 127 -6.12 19.93 4.33
CA ARG A 127 -4.76 20.40 4.04
C ARG A 127 -3.87 19.28 3.50
N LEU A 128 -3.97 18.05 4.04
CA LEU A 128 -3.29 16.90 3.46
C LEU A 128 -3.69 16.63 2.00
N LYS A 129 -4.96 16.82 1.66
CA LYS A 129 -5.47 16.63 0.30
C LYS A 129 -5.01 17.74 -0.66
N GLN A 130 -4.77 18.95 -0.17
CA GLN A 130 -4.30 20.09 -0.98
C GLN A 130 -2.77 20.14 -1.12
N GLY A 131 -2.02 19.90 -0.03
CA GLY A 131 -0.59 20.20 0.04
C GLY A 131 0.25 19.22 0.87
N GLY A 132 -0.30 18.09 1.31
CA GLY A 132 0.40 17.17 2.22
C GLY A 132 1.52 16.33 1.59
N ARG A 133 1.78 16.42 0.28
CA ARG A 133 2.77 15.58 -0.39
C ARG A 133 4.18 16.14 -0.22
N LEU A 134 5.04 15.35 0.42
CA LEU A 134 6.43 15.73 0.71
C LEU A 134 7.42 15.34 -0.40
N ARG A 135 7.04 14.45 -1.32
CA ARG A 135 7.95 13.88 -2.32
C ARG A 135 7.29 13.82 -3.69
N ARG A 136 8.07 14.14 -4.73
CA ARG A 136 7.65 14.09 -6.14
C ARG A 136 6.38 14.92 -6.39
N VAL A 137 6.37 16.13 -5.84
CA VAL A 137 5.26 17.08 -5.96
C VAL A 137 5.03 17.44 -7.43
N GLU A 138 6.10 17.74 -8.16
CA GLU A 138 6.04 18.05 -9.60
C GLU A 138 5.38 16.93 -10.42
N GLN A 139 5.60 15.67 -10.06
CA GLN A 139 5.10 14.53 -10.84
C GLN A 139 3.63 14.20 -10.56
N TYR A 140 3.15 14.47 -9.36
CA TYR A 140 1.86 13.92 -8.88
C TYR A 140 0.97 14.94 -8.19
N GLY A 141 1.35 16.22 -8.24
CA GLY A 141 0.68 17.32 -7.55
C GLY A 141 1.01 17.41 -6.05
N PRO A 142 0.65 18.54 -5.41
CA PRO A 142 0.95 18.82 -4.01
C PRO A 142 0.10 18.02 -3.01
N GLY A 143 -1.03 17.47 -3.44
CA GLY A 143 -1.96 16.71 -2.59
C GLY A 143 -1.57 15.25 -2.34
N LEU A 144 -1.92 14.73 -1.15
CA LEU A 144 -1.89 13.30 -0.86
C LEU A 144 -3.09 12.56 -1.46
N SER A 145 -2.90 11.29 -1.79
CA SER A 145 -4.00 10.42 -2.25
C SER A 145 -5.04 10.18 -1.15
N ASP A 146 -6.31 9.99 -1.54
CA ASP A 146 -7.42 9.68 -0.63
C ASP A 146 -7.12 8.51 0.32
N ARG A 147 -6.42 7.47 -0.16
CA ARG A 147 -6.00 6.33 0.65
C ARG A 147 -5.02 6.71 1.77
N MET A 148 -4.09 7.62 1.48
CA MET A 148 -3.11 8.08 2.47
C MET A 148 -3.78 8.93 3.54
N VAL A 149 -4.65 9.86 3.13
CA VAL A 149 -5.46 10.67 4.07
C VAL A 149 -6.34 9.79 4.95
N LYS A 150 -7.02 8.79 4.36
CA LYS A 150 -7.81 7.80 5.11
C LYS A 150 -6.93 7.00 6.08
N SER A 151 -5.69 6.68 5.72
CA SER A 151 -4.76 5.98 6.61
C SER A 151 -4.30 6.86 7.78
N CYS A 152 -4.08 8.16 7.56
CA CYS A 152 -3.82 9.13 8.63
C CYS A 152 -5.04 9.21 9.58
N HIS A 153 -6.25 9.32 9.02
CA HIS A 153 -7.49 9.32 9.80
C HIS A 153 -7.62 8.08 10.69
N VAL A 154 -7.44 6.88 10.13
CA VAL A 154 -7.50 5.63 10.90
C VAL A 154 -6.46 5.60 12.01
N THR A 155 -5.25 6.11 11.75
CA THR A 155 -4.18 6.18 12.76
C THR A 155 -4.59 7.12 13.91
N CYS A 156 -5.08 8.32 13.61
CA CYS A 156 -5.57 9.26 14.63
C CYS A 156 -6.75 8.65 15.41
N ARG A 157 -7.70 8.03 14.72
CA ARG A 157 -8.88 7.42 15.34
C ARG A 157 -8.49 6.33 16.34
N MET A 158 -7.62 5.40 15.96
CA MET A 158 -7.15 4.33 16.85
C MET A 158 -6.43 4.87 18.09
N ALA A 159 -5.55 5.86 17.91
CA ALA A 159 -4.83 6.47 19.04
C ALA A 159 -5.78 7.20 20.00
N LEU A 160 -6.80 7.87 19.47
CA LEU A 160 -7.79 8.59 20.27
C LEU A 160 -8.81 7.65 20.93
N ASP A 161 -9.17 6.54 20.28
CA ASP A 161 -9.99 5.48 20.90
C ASP A 161 -9.26 4.90 22.13
N LYS A 162 -7.94 4.67 22.01
CA LYS A 162 -7.13 4.25 23.16
C LYS A 162 -7.07 5.33 24.24
N ALA A 163 -6.95 6.60 23.89
CA ALA A 163 -6.97 7.70 24.86
C ALA A 163 -8.29 7.77 25.64
N VAL A 164 -9.42 7.51 24.98
CA VAL A 164 -10.72 7.39 25.66
C VAL A 164 -10.73 6.20 26.61
N ALA A 165 -10.24 5.04 26.16
CA ALA A 165 -10.19 3.82 26.98
C ALA A 165 -9.33 3.99 28.25
N GLU A 166 -8.28 4.80 28.18
CA GLU A 166 -7.41 5.14 29.32
C GLU A 166 -7.93 6.32 30.16
N GLY A 167 -9.08 6.90 29.80
CA GLY A 167 -9.65 8.05 30.51
C GLY A 167 -8.87 9.36 30.34
N LEU A 168 -8.00 9.45 29.33
CA LEU A 168 -7.24 10.66 28.98
C LEU A 168 -8.09 11.68 28.22
N ILE A 169 -9.20 11.27 27.63
CA ILE A 169 -10.22 12.16 27.06
C ILE A 169 -11.59 11.49 27.21
N LEU A 170 -12.64 12.30 27.23
CA LEU A 170 -14.01 11.80 27.43
C LEU A 170 -14.64 11.22 26.17
N LYS A 171 -14.21 11.70 24.99
CA LYS A 171 -14.79 11.34 23.70
C LYS A 171 -13.72 11.40 22.62
N ASN A 172 -13.84 10.53 21.62
CA ASN A 172 -12.93 10.53 20.48
C ASN A 172 -13.34 11.63 19.47
N PRO A 173 -12.52 12.69 19.26
CA PRO A 173 -12.84 13.74 18.29
C PRO A 173 -12.80 13.25 16.84
N ALA A 174 -12.14 12.12 16.55
CA ALA A 174 -12.08 11.52 15.22
C ALA A 174 -13.30 10.67 14.85
N ALA A 175 -14.17 10.32 15.80
CA ALA A 175 -15.26 9.37 15.58
C ALA A 175 -16.19 9.76 14.43
N ASN A 176 -16.51 11.06 14.32
CA ASN A 176 -17.44 11.63 13.35
C ASN A 176 -16.75 12.40 12.20
N CYS A 177 -15.42 12.31 12.09
CA CYS A 177 -14.72 12.91 10.95
C CYS A 177 -15.05 12.17 9.64
N LYS A 178 -15.19 12.93 8.55
CA LYS A 178 -15.41 12.38 7.21
C LYS A 178 -14.07 12.10 6.54
N ALA A 179 -13.68 10.83 6.46
CA ALA A 179 -12.52 10.40 5.70
C ALA A 179 -12.84 10.30 4.20
N PRO A 180 -11.87 10.57 3.29
CA PRO A 180 -12.10 10.43 1.86
C PRO A 180 -12.51 9.01 1.46
N ALA A 181 -13.48 8.91 0.53
CA ALA A 181 -13.86 7.65 -0.07
C ALA A 181 -12.71 7.13 -0.96
N THR A 182 -12.35 5.87 -0.79
CA THR A 182 -11.34 5.21 -1.64
C THR A 182 -12.03 4.41 -2.70
N ARG A 183 -11.87 4.79 -3.98
CA ARG A 183 -12.34 3.97 -5.09
C ARG A 183 -11.37 2.81 -5.33
N PRO A 184 -11.85 1.56 -5.45
CA PRO A 184 -11.01 0.47 -5.91
C PRO A 184 -10.54 0.80 -7.33
N ARG A 185 -9.30 0.40 -7.65
CA ARG A 185 -8.82 0.46 -9.04
C ARG A 185 -9.33 -0.77 -9.76
N GLU A 186 -9.77 -0.59 -11.00
CA GLU A 186 -10.13 -1.71 -11.86
C GLU A 186 -8.95 -2.67 -12.05
N MET A 187 -9.28 -3.95 -12.10
CA MET A 187 -8.32 -5.02 -12.34
C MET A 187 -8.23 -5.23 -13.84
N ALA A 188 -7.01 -5.33 -14.35
CA ALA A 188 -6.79 -5.66 -15.74
C ALA A 188 -6.21 -7.07 -15.82
N VAL A 189 -6.80 -7.89 -16.68
CA VAL A 189 -6.48 -9.32 -16.88
C VAL A 189 -6.04 -9.51 -18.32
N LEU A 190 -4.90 -10.16 -18.55
CA LEU A 190 -4.42 -10.45 -19.91
C LEU A 190 -5.28 -11.51 -20.59
N THR A 191 -5.49 -11.36 -21.90
CA THR A 191 -6.05 -12.43 -22.73
C THR A 191 -5.00 -13.51 -23.02
N GLY A 192 -5.43 -14.67 -23.53
CA GLY A 192 -4.52 -15.75 -23.93
C GLY A 192 -3.48 -15.30 -24.97
N GLU A 193 -3.88 -14.49 -25.95
CA GLU A 193 -2.98 -13.92 -26.96
C GLU A 193 -1.96 -12.95 -26.34
N GLU A 194 -2.41 -12.06 -25.45
CA GLU A 194 -1.49 -11.13 -24.76
C GLU A 194 -0.50 -11.88 -23.85
N ILE A 195 -0.92 -12.98 -23.20
CA ILE A 195 -0.02 -13.85 -22.44
C ILE A 195 1.07 -14.43 -23.34
N GLN A 196 0.73 -14.91 -24.54
CA GLN A 196 1.70 -15.43 -25.49
C GLN A 196 2.70 -14.35 -25.94
N CYS A 197 2.22 -13.17 -26.34
CA CYS A 197 3.07 -12.04 -26.72
C CYS A 197 4.00 -11.63 -25.57
N LEU A 198 3.47 -11.56 -24.34
CA LEU A 198 4.24 -11.25 -23.14
C LEU A 198 5.35 -12.27 -22.90
N LEU A 199 5.07 -13.56 -23.01
CA LEU A 199 6.06 -14.61 -22.80
C LEU A 199 7.13 -14.65 -23.89
N ILE A 200 6.76 -14.41 -25.15
CA ILE A 200 7.72 -14.26 -26.26
C ILE A 200 8.67 -13.09 -25.98
N GLN A 201 8.13 -11.93 -25.63
CA GLN A 201 8.95 -10.75 -25.30
C GLN A 201 9.79 -10.97 -24.04
N ALA A 202 9.24 -11.64 -23.02
CA ALA A 202 9.95 -11.91 -21.77
C ALA A 202 11.20 -12.77 -21.98
N LYS A 203 11.19 -13.66 -22.97
CA LYS A 203 12.35 -14.47 -23.37
C LYS A 203 13.47 -13.61 -23.93
N GLU A 204 13.16 -12.70 -24.85
CA GLU A 204 14.12 -11.72 -25.39
C GLU A 204 14.67 -10.80 -24.29
N ASP A 205 13.82 -10.41 -23.34
CA ASP A 205 14.19 -9.51 -22.26
C ASP A 205 14.84 -10.22 -21.04
N GLY A 206 15.01 -11.54 -21.06
CA GLY A 206 15.67 -12.30 -19.99
C GLY A 206 14.89 -12.34 -18.68
N CYS A 207 13.55 -12.36 -18.74
CA CYS A 207 12.67 -12.52 -17.58
C CYS A 207 11.55 -13.55 -17.79
N TYR A 208 11.73 -14.47 -18.75
CA TYR A 208 10.75 -15.49 -19.12
C TYR A 208 10.33 -16.36 -17.94
N GLU A 209 11.29 -16.95 -17.22
CA GLU A 209 11.02 -17.89 -16.14
C GLU A 209 10.28 -17.25 -14.98
N LEU A 210 10.60 -15.98 -14.68
CA LEU A 210 9.93 -15.20 -13.65
C LEU A 210 8.45 -14.96 -14.01
N LEU A 211 8.18 -14.50 -15.23
CA LEU A 211 6.82 -14.19 -15.65
C LEU A 211 5.99 -15.45 -15.93
N LEU A 212 6.61 -16.50 -16.46
CA LEU A 212 5.98 -17.81 -16.64
C LEU A 212 5.55 -18.38 -15.30
N LEU A 213 6.43 -18.36 -14.29
CA LEU A 213 6.12 -18.89 -12.98
C LEU A 213 5.00 -18.07 -12.31
N GLU A 214 5.04 -16.74 -12.38
CA GLU A 214 3.96 -15.86 -11.88
C GLU A 214 2.61 -16.19 -12.54
N LEU A 215 2.58 -16.32 -13.87
CA LEU A 215 1.37 -16.65 -14.64
C LEU A 215 0.88 -18.09 -14.42
N SER A 216 1.71 -18.97 -13.87
CA SER A 216 1.37 -20.37 -13.58
C SER A 216 0.97 -20.63 -12.12
N THR A 217 1.27 -19.69 -11.21
CA THR A 217 1.12 -19.90 -9.75
C THR A 217 0.43 -18.75 -9.02
N GLY A 218 0.40 -17.55 -9.61
CA GLY A 218 -0.20 -16.35 -9.01
C GLY A 218 0.44 -15.93 -7.68
N LEU A 219 1.74 -16.14 -7.50
CA LEU A 219 2.44 -15.76 -6.28
C LEU A 219 2.42 -14.24 -6.06
N ARG A 220 2.66 -13.77 -4.84
CA ARG A 220 2.88 -12.33 -4.64
C ARG A 220 4.28 -12.00 -5.14
N ARG A 221 4.48 -10.81 -5.73
CA ARG A 221 5.80 -10.33 -6.16
C ARG A 221 6.92 -10.52 -5.13
N GLY A 222 6.63 -10.28 -3.84
CA GLY A 222 7.62 -10.48 -2.79
C GLY A 222 7.94 -11.96 -2.54
N GLU A 223 6.96 -12.84 -2.69
CA GLU A 223 7.10 -14.29 -2.51
C GLU A 223 7.92 -14.90 -3.65
N ILE A 224 7.54 -14.64 -4.91
CA ILE A 224 8.26 -15.19 -6.08
C ILE A 224 9.74 -14.76 -6.12
N LEU A 225 10.03 -13.52 -5.75
CA LEU A 225 11.41 -13.01 -5.71
C LEU A 225 12.23 -13.53 -4.53
N ALA A 226 11.59 -14.16 -3.55
CA ALA A 226 12.25 -14.75 -2.38
C ALA A 226 12.41 -16.28 -2.49
N LEU A 227 12.08 -16.87 -3.64
CA LEU A 227 12.27 -18.29 -3.89
C LEU A 227 13.76 -18.62 -4.02
N GLN A 228 14.15 -19.71 -3.37
CA GLN A 228 15.46 -20.35 -3.48
C GLN A 228 15.32 -21.71 -4.15
N TRP A 229 16.42 -22.24 -4.69
CA TRP A 229 16.38 -23.54 -5.36
C TRP A 229 15.96 -24.69 -4.44
N ASP A 230 16.29 -24.60 -3.15
CA ASP A 230 15.93 -25.61 -2.14
C ASP A 230 14.44 -25.58 -1.76
N ASP A 231 13.70 -24.56 -2.21
CA ASP A 231 12.24 -24.50 -2.04
C ASP A 231 11.51 -25.41 -3.03
N LEU A 232 12.17 -25.82 -4.13
CA LEU A 232 11.57 -26.63 -5.18
C LEU A 232 12.12 -28.05 -5.16
N ASP A 233 11.24 -29.01 -4.90
CA ASP A 233 11.53 -30.41 -5.15
C ASP A 233 11.22 -30.75 -6.62
N PHE A 234 12.26 -30.98 -7.41
CA PHE A 234 12.15 -31.34 -8.83
C PHE A 234 11.56 -32.74 -9.06
N ARG A 235 11.57 -33.62 -8.06
CA ARG A 235 10.99 -34.98 -8.18
C ARG A 235 9.48 -34.95 -8.01
N THR A 236 9.01 -34.26 -6.98
CA THR A 236 7.57 -34.18 -6.66
C THR A 236 6.87 -32.98 -7.32
N GLY A 237 7.64 -32.00 -7.80
CA GLY A 237 7.13 -30.74 -8.34
C GLY A 237 6.64 -29.75 -7.28
N VAL A 238 6.83 -30.07 -6.00
CA VAL A 238 6.36 -29.24 -4.89
C VAL A 238 7.26 -28.02 -4.72
N LEU A 239 6.68 -26.83 -4.88
CA LEU A 239 7.31 -25.55 -4.58
C LEU A 239 6.80 -25.00 -3.24
N ARG A 240 7.70 -24.81 -2.28
CA ARG A 240 7.41 -24.23 -0.96
C ARG A 240 7.52 -22.71 -0.99
N ILE A 241 6.52 -22.02 -0.45
CA ILE A 241 6.50 -20.56 -0.33
C ILE A 241 6.59 -20.18 1.14
N GLU A 242 7.81 -19.90 1.59
CA GLU A 242 8.12 -19.70 3.02
C GLU A 242 8.68 -18.32 3.33
N ARG A 243 8.99 -17.53 2.30
CA ARG A 243 9.69 -16.26 2.41
C ARG A 243 9.07 -15.22 1.51
N GLN A 244 9.33 -13.96 1.84
CA GLN A 244 9.04 -12.83 0.98
C GLN A 244 10.14 -11.78 1.10
N VAL A 245 10.42 -11.08 0.00
CA VAL A 245 11.31 -9.92 -0.02
C VAL A 245 10.49 -8.63 -0.13
N GLN A 246 10.86 -7.64 0.68
CA GLN A 246 10.28 -6.31 0.67
C GLN A 246 11.36 -5.25 0.73
N ARG A 247 11.07 -4.06 0.21
CA ARG A 247 11.97 -2.90 0.37
C ARG A 247 11.49 -2.04 1.53
N ILE A 248 12.32 -1.91 2.57
CA ILE A 248 12.01 -1.17 3.80
C ILE A 248 13.12 -0.15 4.01
N LYS A 249 12.77 1.14 4.15
CA LYS A 249 13.72 2.25 4.32
C LYS A 249 14.90 2.28 3.34
N GLY A 250 14.72 1.72 2.14
CA GLY A 250 15.76 1.68 1.10
C GLY A 250 16.59 0.39 1.07
N GLU A 251 16.31 -0.57 1.95
CA GLU A 251 17.01 -1.85 2.00
C GLU A 251 16.09 -3.00 1.61
N LEU A 252 16.67 -4.07 1.05
CA LEU A 252 15.94 -5.30 0.77
C LEU A 252 15.96 -6.17 2.03
N VAL A 253 14.78 -6.44 2.56
CA VAL A 253 14.59 -7.27 3.74
C VAL A 253 13.85 -8.53 3.34
N VAL A 254 14.46 -9.67 3.61
CA VAL A 254 13.82 -10.98 3.49
C VAL A 254 13.16 -11.29 4.83
N SER A 255 11.90 -11.71 4.78
CA SER A 255 11.12 -12.02 5.98
C SER A 255 10.22 -13.22 5.75
N THR A 256 9.84 -13.89 6.82
CA THR A 256 8.79 -14.90 6.77
C THR A 256 7.41 -14.25 6.59
N PRO A 257 6.44 -14.95 5.98
CA PRO A 257 5.06 -14.50 5.86
C PRO A 257 4.44 -14.08 7.20
N LYS A 258 3.37 -13.26 7.16
CA LYS A 258 2.76 -12.67 8.37
C LYS A 258 2.01 -13.70 9.22
N THR A 259 1.55 -14.79 8.62
CA THR A 259 0.75 -15.83 9.30
C THR A 259 1.23 -17.22 8.86
N ARG A 260 1.11 -18.23 9.74
CA ARG A 260 1.47 -19.63 9.43
C ARG A 260 0.71 -20.15 8.21
N THR A 261 -0.53 -19.72 8.02
CA THR A 261 -1.39 -20.01 6.85
C THR A 261 -0.86 -19.45 5.53
N SER A 262 0.02 -18.44 5.58
CA SER A 262 0.61 -17.87 4.37
C SER A 262 1.78 -18.71 3.84
N SER A 263 2.39 -19.53 4.70
CA SER A 263 3.35 -20.56 4.29
C SER A 263 2.58 -21.72 3.68
N ARG A 264 2.84 -21.99 2.40
CA ARG A 264 2.05 -22.92 1.59
C ARG A 264 2.93 -23.59 0.54
N SER A 265 2.41 -24.64 -0.05
CA SER A 265 3.03 -25.32 -1.19
C SER A 265 2.13 -25.27 -2.41
N VAL A 266 2.73 -25.20 -3.60
CA VAL A 266 2.04 -25.34 -4.88
C VAL A 266 2.74 -26.44 -5.69
N ILE A 267 1.97 -27.22 -6.45
CA ILE A 267 2.51 -28.27 -7.31
C ILE A 267 2.71 -27.67 -8.70
N LEU A 268 3.93 -27.72 -9.20
CA LEU A 268 4.27 -27.23 -10.54
C LEU A 268 4.10 -28.33 -11.59
N PRO A 269 3.46 -28.04 -12.73
CA PRO A 269 3.37 -28.98 -13.84
C PRO A 269 4.74 -29.34 -14.43
N GLY A 270 4.88 -30.56 -14.96
CA GLY A 270 6.10 -31.07 -15.59
C GLY A 270 6.76 -30.12 -16.62
N PRO A 271 5.99 -29.49 -17.54
CA PRO A 271 6.56 -28.52 -18.48
C PRO A 271 7.28 -27.34 -17.80
N ILE A 272 6.75 -26.84 -16.67
CA ILE A 272 7.36 -25.75 -15.90
C ILE A 272 8.64 -26.24 -15.21
N LEU A 273 8.62 -27.45 -14.64
CA LEU A 273 9.81 -28.06 -14.05
C LEU A 273 10.95 -28.19 -15.06
N ASN A 274 10.65 -28.59 -16.30
CA ASN A 274 11.65 -28.69 -17.37
C ASN A 274 12.25 -27.33 -17.76
N VAL A 275 11.44 -26.26 -17.74
CA VAL A 275 11.94 -24.90 -17.94
C VAL A 275 12.86 -24.50 -16.79
N LEU A 276 12.42 -24.68 -15.54
CA LEU A 276 13.18 -24.31 -14.36
C LEU A 276 14.48 -25.13 -14.21
N ALA A 277 14.48 -26.41 -14.60
CA ALA A 277 15.66 -27.27 -14.58
C ALA A 277 16.74 -26.79 -15.57
N ARG A 278 16.33 -26.33 -16.77
CA ARG A 278 17.24 -25.71 -17.73
C ARG A 278 17.75 -24.37 -17.22
N TYR A 279 16.87 -23.55 -16.67
CA TYR A 279 17.22 -22.25 -16.11
C TYR A 279 18.20 -22.36 -14.93
N ARG A 280 18.04 -23.37 -14.07
CA ARG A 280 18.95 -23.65 -12.95
C ARG A 280 20.40 -23.82 -13.40
N LYS A 281 20.65 -24.43 -14.56
CA LYS A 281 22.02 -24.59 -15.12
C LYS A 281 22.70 -23.26 -15.44
N SER A 282 21.92 -22.21 -15.70
CA SER A 282 22.44 -20.86 -15.97
C SER A 282 22.55 -19.99 -14.71
N CYS A 283 22.10 -20.48 -13.55
CA CYS A 283 22.08 -19.72 -12.30
C CYS A 283 23.08 -20.29 -11.29
N SER A 284 24.07 -19.49 -10.91
CA SER A 284 25.05 -19.83 -9.87
C SER A 284 24.63 -19.39 -8.45
N SER A 285 23.45 -18.77 -8.30
CA SER A 285 22.96 -18.28 -7.02
C SER A 285 22.03 -19.28 -6.33
N ARG A 286 21.95 -19.24 -4.99
CA ARG A 286 20.89 -19.94 -4.24
C ARG A 286 19.49 -19.40 -4.56
N TRP A 287 19.38 -18.12 -4.94
CA TRP A 287 18.11 -17.50 -5.30
C TRP A 287 17.71 -17.92 -6.71
N MET A 288 16.43 -18.25 -6.91
CA MET A 288 15.91 -18.54 -8.25
C MET A 288 16.04 -17.32 -9.16
N PHE A 289 15.76 -16.12 -8.63
CA PHE A 289 15.84 -14.86 -9.37
C PHE A 289 16.82 -13.91 -8.69
N PRO A 290 18.14 -14.04 -8.97
CA PRO A 290 19.16 -13.25 -8.29
C PRO A 290 19.27 -11.81 -8.81
N SER A 291 19.84 -10.94 -7.99
CA SER A 291 20.19 -9.58 -8.35
C SER A 291 21.37 -9.57 -9.32
N PRO A 292 21.30 -8.85 -10.44
CA PRO A 292 22.44 -8.71 -11.36
C PRO A 292 23.54 -7.79 -10.81
N LYS A 293 23.32 -7.12 -9.66
CA LYS A 293 24.23 -6.11 -9.11
C LYS A 293 24.92 -6.53 -7.82
N LYS A 294 24.28 -7.40 -7.03
CA LYS A 294 24.74 -7.79 -5.69
C LYS A 294 24.84 -9.29 -5.65
N ALA A 295 26.03 -9.79 -5.30
CA ALA A 295 26.21 -11.20 -5.00
C ALA A 295 25.28 -11.61 -3.85
N ASP A 296 24.71 -12.81 -3.96
CA ASP A 296 23.81 -13.41 -2.97
C ASP A 296 22.62 -12.54 -2.50
N SER A 297 22.04 -11.76 -3.41
CA SER A 297 20.81 -10.99 -3.16
C SER A 297 19.71 -11.42 -4.11
N PRO A 298 18.43 -11.46 -3.68
CA PRO A 298 17.32 -11.62 -4.61
C PRO A 298 17.18 -10.37 -5.49
N LEU A 299 16.50 -10.53 -6.61
CA LEU A 299 16.17 -9.44 -7.52
C LEU A 299 15.25 -8.41 -6.84
N ASP A 300 15.54 -7.12 -7.07
CA ASP A 300 14.82 -6.03 -6.42
C ASP A 300 13.37 -5.91 -6.95
N PRO A 301 12.33 -5.95 -6.08
CA PRO A 301 10.94 -5.78 -6.49
C PRO A 301 10.67 -4.49 -7.29
N ALA A 302 11.41 -3.41 -7.02
CA ALA A 302 11.29 -2.16 -7.76
C ALA A 302 11.89 -2.25 -9.17
N ALA A 303 12.96 -3.04 -9.36
CA ALA A 303 13.54 -3.31 -10.66
C ALA A 303 12.59 -4.13 -11.52
N VAL A 304 11.97 -5.16 -10.93
CA VAL A 304 10.97 -6.01 -11.60
C VAL A 304 9.78 -5.20 -12.08
N ARG A 305 9.26 -4.27 -11.27
CA ARG A 305 8.17 -3.37 -11.69
C ARG A 305 8.53 -2.58 -12.95
N LYS A 306 9.74 -2.02 -13.00
CA LYS A 306 10.21 -1.24 -14.15
C LYS A 306 10.39 -2.13 -15.38
N LYS A 307 10.98 -3.32 -15.20
CA LYS A 307 11.20 -4.30 -16.27
C LYS A 307 9.87 -4.75 -16.86
N LEU A 308 8.88 -5.12 -16.03
CA LEU A 308 7.55 -5.53 -16.50
C LEU A 308 6.89 -4.45 -17.36
N ALA A 309 6.95 -3.17 -16.96
CA ALA A 309 6.37 -2.08 -17.74
C ALA A 309 7.01 -1.96 -19.15
N VAL A 310 8.32 -2.16 -19.25
CA VAL A 310 9.04 -2.16 -20.53
C VAL A 310 8.66 -3.36 -21.39
N VAL A 311 8.61 -4.55 -20.78
CA VAL A 311 8.27 -5.80 -21.48
C VAL A 311 6.84 -5.75 -22.01
N LEU A 312 5.87 -5.30 -21.20
CA LEU A 312 4.48 -5.13 -21.64
C LEU A 312 4.36 -4.17 -22.82
N LYS A 313 5.03 -3.01 -22.75
CA LYS A 313 5.04 -2.04 -23.85
C LYS A 313 5.58 -2.64 -25.15
N ARG A 314 6.68 -3.41 -25.07
CA ARG A 314 7.28 -4.08 -26.23
C ARG A 314 6.44 -5.23 -26.76
N ALA A 315 5.72 -5.92 -25.87
CA ALA A 315 4.79 -6.99 -26.22
C ALA A 315 3.46 -6.48 -26.79
N GLY A 316 3.27 -5.16 -26.93
CA GLY A 316 1.99 -4.57 -27.37
C GLY A 316 0.83 -4.81 -26.39
N CYS A 317 1.12 -5.20 -25.15
CA CYS A 317 0.12 -5.52 -24.14
C CYS A 317 -0.30 -4.27 -23.36
N LYS A 318 -1.52 -4.30 -22.81
CA LYS A 318 -1.98 -3.25 -21.89
C LYS A 318 -1.07 -3.08 -20.67
N HIS A 319 -1.06 -1.87 -20.12
CA HIS A 319 -0.28 -1.57 -18.93
C HIS A 319 -0.83 -2.32 -17.71
N LEU A 320 0.04 -3.07 -17.02
CA LEU A 320 -0.31 -3.87 -15.85
C LEU A 320 0.69 -3.66 -14.72
N ARG A 321 0.19 -3.72 -13.50
CA ARG A 321 1.02 -3.90 -12.31
C ARG A 321 1.42 -5.37 -12.23
N PHE A 322 2.52 -5.65 -11.55
CA PHE A 322 2.92 -7.04 -11.31
C PHE A 322 1.83 -7.85 -10.61
N HIS A 323 1.09 -7.23 -9.68
CA HIS A 323 -0.01 -7.92 -9.00
C HIS A 323 -1.19 -8.25 -9.93
N ASP A 324 -1.33 -7.55 -11.05
CA ASP A 324 -2.37 -7.84 -12.03
C ASP A 324 -2.09 -9.16 -12.78
N LEU A 325 -0.82 -9.62 -12.84
CA LEU A 325 -0.50 -10.95 -13.38
C LEU A 325 -1.08 -12.10 -12.53
N ARG A 326 -1.11 -11.92 -11.21
CA ARG A 326 -1.83 -12.85 -10.31
C ARG A 326 -3.33 -12.83 -10.56
N HIS A 327 -3.91 -11.66 -10.90
CA HIS A 327 -5.31 -11.61 -11.32
C HIS A 327 -5.52 -12.36 -12.64
N THR A 328 -4.61 -12.22 -13.60
CA THR A 328 -4.60 -13.02 -14.83
C THR A 328 -4.58 -14.52 -14.53
N PHE A 329 -3.67 -14.99 -13.67
CA PHE A 329 -3.63 -16.40 -13.26
C PHE A 329 -4.95 -16.85 -12.65
N ALA A 330 -5.50 -16.08 -11.70
CA ALA A 330 -6.71 -16.44 -10.98
C ALA A 330 -7.93 -16.50 -11.89
N THR A 331 -8.12 -15.50 -12.75
CA THR A 331 -9.20 -15.49 -13.75
C THR A 331 -9.07 -16.68 -14.70
N ASN A 332 -7.88 -16.90 -15.27
CA ASN A 332 -7.64 -18.03 -16.18
C ASN A 332 -7.86 -19.39 -15.48
N ALA A 333 -7.48 -19.53 -14.21
CA ALA A 333 -7.69 -20.76 -13.44
C ALA A 333 -9.19 -21.06 -13.22
N LEU A 334 -9.99 -20.05 -12.87
CA LEU A 334 -11.45 -20.18 -12.73
C LEU A 334 -12.09 -20.48 -14.09
N GLU A 335 -11.63 -19.80 -15.14
CA GLU A 335 -12.00 -20.07 -16.53
C GLU A 335 -11.54 -21.45 -17.01
N HIS A 336 -10.70 -22.19 -16.28
CA HIS A 336 -10.39 -23.59 -16.58
C HIS A 336 -11.06 -24.56 -15.58
N GLY A 337 -11.99 -24.05 -14.76
CA GLY A 337 -12.81 -24.84 -13.86
C GLY A 337 -12.13 -25.22 -12.55
N MET A 338 -11.08 -24.51 -12.13
CA MET A 338 -10.51 -24.62 -10.79
C MET A 338 -11.53 -24.12 -9.76
N ASP A 339 -11.72 -24.85 -8.67
CA ASP A 339 -12.62 -24.40 -7.61
C ASP A 339 -12.01 -23.26 -6.79
N ILE A 340 -12.86 -22.40 -6.24
CA ILE A 340 -12.46 -21.19 -5.53
C ILE A 340 -11.62 -21.50 -4.29
N LYS A 341 -11.85 -22.63 -3.62
CA LYS A 341 -11.11 -23.01 -2.41
C LYS A 341 -9.69 -23.43 -2.74
N THR A 342 -9.51 -24.24 -3.78
CA THR A 342 -8.20 -24.61 -4.32
C THR A 342 -7.45 -23.39 -4.83
N LEU A 343 -8.10 -22.52 -5.61
CA LEU A 343 -7.49 -21.27 -6.05
C LEU A 343 -7.05 -20.41 -4.87
N SER A 344 -7.92 -20.22 -3.88
CA SER A 344 -7.64 -19.46 -2.66
C SER A 344 -6.44 -20.01 -1.89
N ALA A 345 -6.30 -21.34 -1.83
CA ALA A 345 -5.16 -22.01 -1.22
C ALA A 345 -3.87 -21.76 -2.01
N ILE A 346 -3.88 -21.93 -3.34
CA ILE A 346 -2.72 -21.72 -4.21
C ILE A 346 -2.21 -20.28 -4.14
N ILE A 347 -3.11 -19.30 -4.27
CA ILE A 347 -2.74 -17.89 -4.23
C ILE A 347 -2.47 -17.43 -2.78
N GLY A 348 -2.88 -18.20 -1.77
CA GLY A 348 -2.62 -17.90 -0.35
C GLY A 348 -3.43 -16.71 0.16
N HIS A 349 -4.74 -16.70 -0.09
CA HIS A 349 -5.66 -15.81 0.61
C HIS A 349 -6.05 -16.41 1.96
N VAL A 350 -6.03 -15.60 3.01
CA VAL A 350 -6.39 -16.02 4.38
C VAL A 350 -7.88 -16.39 4.47
N SER A 351 -8.72 -15.75 3.65
CA SER A 351 -10.15 -16.05 3.54
C SER A 351 -10.52 -16.25 2.07
N SER A 352 -11.23 -17.34 1.78
CA SER A 352 -11.81 -17.61 0.47
C SER A 352 -12.82 -16.54 0.05
N ALA A 353 -13.45 -15.83 1.00
CA ALA A 353 -14.31 -14.69 0.71
C ALA A 353 -13.55 -13.56 0.00
N THR A 354 -12.23 -13.43 0.24
CA THR A 354 -11.42 -12.46 -0.53
C THR A 354 -11.31 -12.88 -1.99
N THR A 355 -11.09 -14.16 -2.26
CA THR A 355 -11.06 -14.72 -3.62
C THR A 355 -12.43 -14.56 -4.29
N LEU A 356 -13.50 -14.90 -3.57
CA LEU A 356 -14.87 -14.75 -4.04
C LEU A 356 -15.17 -13.28 -4.38
N ASN A 357 -14.98 -12.35 -3.44
CA ASN A 357 -15.28 -10.92 -3.69
C ASN A 357 -14.48 -10.31 -4.85
N VAL A 358 -13.32 -10.89 -5.18
CA VAL A 358 -12.45 -10.42 -6.26
C VAL A 358 -12.79 -11.08 -7.60
N TYR A 359 -13.20 -12.36 -7.61
CA TYR A 359 -13.36 -13.16 -8.83
C TYR A 359 -14.72 -13.84 -9.00
N ALA A 360 -15.72 -13.54 -8.15
CA ALA A 360 -17.06 -14.17 -8.19
C ALA A 360 -17.92 -13.74 -9.38
N HIS A 361 -17.40 -12.94 -10.31
CA HIS A 361 -18.12 -12.63 -11.53
C HIS A 361 -18.19 -13.91 -12.37
N VAL A 362 -19.30 -14.62 -12.24
CA VAL A 362 -19.61 -15.80 -13.05
C VAL A 362 -19.82 -15.32 -14.49
N THR A 363 -18.96 -15.73 -15.41
CA THR A 363 -19.18 -15.50 -16.85
C THR A 363 -20.19 -16.49 -17.39
N ASP A 364 -20.87 -16.16 -18.47
CA ASP A 364 -21.82 -17.09 -19.12
C ASP A 364 -21.12 -18.38 -19.58
N GLU A 365 -19.83 -18.29 -19.94
CA GLU A 365 -19.01 -19.47 -20.23
C GLU A 365 -18.83 -20.39 -19.02
N MET A 366 -18.64 -19.83 -17.81
CA MET A 366 -18.54 -20.63 -16.58
C MET A 366 -19.86 -21.32 -16.27
N ARG A 367 -21.01 -20.65 -16.51
CA ARG A 367 -22.35 -21.25 -16.34
C ARG A 367 -22.56 -22.39 -17.32
N GLN A 368 -22.24 -22.14 -18.59
CA GLN A 368 -22.38 -23.14 -19.64
C GLN A 368 -21.51 -24.37 -19.37
N ARG A 369 -20.24 -24.19 -18.98
CA ARG A 369 -19.35 -25.32 -18.68
C ARG A 369 -19.77 -26.10 -17.44
N ALA A 370 -20.40 -25.43 -16.46
CA ALA A 370 -21.01 -26.12 -15.33
C ALA A 370 -22.19 -26.98 -15.78
N ALA A 371 -23.07 -26.45 -16.65
CA ALA A 371 -24.16 -27.21 -17.26
C ALA A 371 -23.63 -28.41 -18.07
N ASP A 372 -22.64 -28.18 -18.94
CA ASP A 372 -22.01 -29.23 -19.76
C ASP A 372 -21.38 -30.35 -18.91
N ARG A 373 -20.84 -30.03 -17.72
CA ARG A 373 -20.32 -31.03 -16.78
C ARG A 373 -21.44 -31.81 -16.09
N ILE A 374 -22.55 -31.16 -15.76
CA ILE A 374 -23.73 -31.79 -15.16
C ILE A 374 -24.37 -32.75 -16.19
N ASP A 375 -24.53 -32.31 -17.44
CA ASP A 375 -25.09 -33.14 -18.51
C ASP A 375 -24.25 -34.41 -18.73
N ARG A 376 -22.91 -34.29 -18.76
CA ARG A 376 -22.02 -35.45 -18.84
C ARG A 376 -22.12 -36.36 -17.62
N GLY A 377 -22.19 -35.78 -16.42
CA GLY A 377 -22.15 -36.54 -15.17
C GLY A 377 -23.46 -37.22 -14.80
N ILE A 378 -24.60 -36.61 -15.14
CA ILE A 378 -25.94 -37.10 -14.78
C ILE A 378 -26.62 -37.80 -15.96
N ALA A 379 -26.62 -37.17 -17.13
CA ALA A 379 -27.36 -37.68 -18.29
C ALA A 379 -26.53 -38.64 -19.15
N GLY A 380 -25.20 -38.68 -18.96
CA GLY A 380 -24.29 -39.45 -19.83
C GLY A 380 -24.30 -38.95 -21.29
N VAL A 381 -24.92 -37.80 -21.54
CA VAL A 381 -25.04 -37.18 -22.85
C VAL A 381 -23.80 -36.33 -23.06
N GLU A 382 -23.11 -36.58 -24.17
CA GLU A 382 -22.05 -35.70 -24.61
C GLU A 382 -22.70 -34.41 -25.16
N PRO A 383 -22.45 -33.24 -24.56
CA PRO A 383 -23.05 -32.00 -25.05
C PRO A 383 -22.64 -31.77 -26.50
N PRO A 384 -23.53 -31.21 -27.35
CA PRO A 384 -23.25 -31.04 -28.76
C PRO A 384 -21.94 -30.28 -28.95
N LEU A 385 -21.05 -30.80 -29.81
CA LEU A 385 -19.83 -30.12 -30.21
C LEU A 385 -20.21 -28.75 -30.79
N LYS A 386 -20.10 -27.70 -29.97
CA LYS A 386 -20.26 -26.33 -30.47
C LYS A 386 -19.23 -26.14 -31.60
N PRO A 387 -19.59 -25.45 -32.69
CA PRO A 387 -18.62 -25.11 -33.73
C PRO A 387 -17.43 -24.43 -33.05
N GLU A 388 -16.25 -25.03 -33.25
CA GLU A 388 -15.02 -24.75 -32.53
C GLU A 388 -14.87 -23.27 -32.10
N HIS A 389 -15.05 -22.99 -30.81
CA HIS A 389 -14.18 -22.02 -30.13
C HIS A 389 -12.84 -22.67 -29.75
N GLN A 390 -12.47 -23.75 -30.45
CA GLN A 390 -11.15 -24.35 -30.48
C GLN A 390 -10.45 -24.01 -31.79
N LYS A 391 -10.39 -22.73 -32.17
CA LYS A 391 -9.11 -22.33 -32.77
C LYS A 391 -8.11 -22.52 -31.63
N ARG A 392 -7.28 -23.58 -31.70
CA ARG A 392 -5.97 -23.56 -31.01
C ARG A 392 -5.49 -22.13 -31.17
N PRO A 393 -5.18 -21.39 -30.08
CA PRO A 393 -4.81 -19.99 -30.22
C PRO A 393 -3.75 -19.96 -31.31
N LYS A 394 -4.10 -19.32 -32.45
CA LYS A 394 -3.18 -19.28 -33.60
C LYS A 394 -1.89 -18.77 -33.01
N ALA A 395 -0.81 -19.52 -33.18
CA ALA A 395 0.49 -19.11 -32.66
C ALA A 395 0.68 -17.66 -33.11
N THR A 396 0.78 -16.75 -32.13
CA THR A 396 0.82 -15.32 -32.44
C THR A 396 1.96 -15.06 -33.43
N ASP A 397 1.69 -14.31 -34.50
CA ASP A 397 2.72 -13.87 -35.45
C ASP A 397 3.67 -12.82 -34.83
N PHE A 398 3.43 -12.46 -33.56
CA PHE A 398 4.26 -11.54 -32.81
C PHE A 398 5.71 -11.99 -32.73
N GLN A 399 6.60 -11.13 -33.20
CA GLN A 399 8.05 -11.28 -33.04
C GLN A 399 8.55 -10.37 -31.93
N ALA A 400 9.43 -10.88 -31.08
CA ALA A 400 9.99 -10.12 -29.98
C ALA A 400 10.73 -8.88 -30.50
N VAL A 401 10.44 -7.74 -29.89
CA VAL A 401 11.13 -6.49 -30.20
C VAL A 401 12.44 -6.48 -29.42
N LYS A 402 13.57 -6.54 -30.15
CA LYS A 402 14.88 -6.37 -29.54
C LYS A 402 14.97 -4.98 -28.92
N GLY A 403 15.39 -4.92 -27.66
CA GLY A 403 15.66 -3.64 -27.02
C GLY A 403 16.74 -2.90 -27.79
N LYS A 404 16.51 -1.61 -28.12
CA LYS A 404 17.56 -0.70 -28.60
C LYS A 404 18.57 -0.50 -27.47
N TYR A 405 19.53 -1.41 -27.33
CA TYR A 405 20.65 -1.27 -26.40
C TYR A 405 21.62 -0.26 -26.98
N ARG A 406 21.54 0.98 -26.48
CA ARG A 406 22.50 2.04 -26.78
C ARG A 406 23.90 1.60 -26.31
N LYS A 407 24.89 1.66 -27.22
CA LYS A 407 26.28 1.29 -26.92
C LYS A 407 26.80 2.14 -25.75
N PRO A 408 27.68 1.60 -24.88
CA PRO A 408 28.34 2.43 -23.88
C PRO A 408 28.96 3.67 -24.54
N GLY A 409 28.53 4.86 -24.11
CA GLY A 409 29.00 6.13 -24.69
C GLY A 409 28.03 6.86 -25.63
N THR A 410 26.81 6.34 -25.88
CA THR A 410 25.79 7.00 -26.73
C THR A 410 24.63 7.63 -25.95
N GLY A 411 24.79 7.81 -24.63
CA GLY A 411 23.74 8.31 -23.73
C GLY A 411 22.56 7.34 -23.54
N CYS A 412 21.67 7.64 -22.60
CA CYS A 412 20.42 6.92 -22.38
C CYS A 412 19.23 7.89 -22.40
N MET A 413 18.11 7.45 -22.96
CA MET A 413 16.85 8.21 -22.95
C MET A 413 15.83 7.52 -22.06
N THR A 414 15.11 8.29 -21.27
CA THR A 414 14.09 7.80 -20.34
C THR A 414 12.88 8.70 -20.44
N GLN A 415 11.72 8.14 -20.80
CA GLN A 415 10.45 8.84 -20.67
C GLN A 415 10.10 8.98 -19.20
N ILE A 416 9.99 10.21 -18.70
CA ILE A 416 9.64 10.51 -17.31
C ILE A 416 8.12 10.48 -17.14
N ASN A 417 7.37 11.07 -18.09
CA ASN A 417 5.92 11.07 -18.17
C ASN A 417 5.46 11.28 -19.64
N ASP A 418 4.16 11.44 -19.87
CA ASP A 418 3.56 11.52 -21.21
C ASP A 418 4.04 12.73 -22.03
N HIS A 419 4.61 13.75 -21.39
CA HIS A 419 5.05 15.00 -22.02
C HIS A 419 6.51 15.37 -21.71
N LEU A 420 7.30 14.44 -21.16
CA LEU A 420 8.66 14.73 -20.72
C LEU A 420 9.59 13.53 -20.87
N TRP A 421 10.65 13.75 -21.63
CA TRP A 421 11.76 12.83 -21.85
C TRP A 421 13.04 13.39 -21.24
N GLU A 422 13.85 12.51 -20.65
CA GLU A 422 15.19 12.81 -20.14
C GLU A 422 16.24 12.04 -20.95
N GLY A 423 17.16 12.77 -21.58
CA GLY A 423 18.36 12.22 -22.19
C GLY A 423 19.54 12.43 -21.25
N ARG A 424 20.21 11.37 -20.82
CA ARG A 424 21.36 11.42 -19.91
C ARG A 424 22.61 10.87 -20.56
N TYR A 425 23.70 11.63 -20.52
CA TYR A 425 25.03 11.18 -20.89
C TYR A 425 25.94 11.20 -19.66
N SER A 426 26.71 10.12 -19.43
CA SER A 426 27.54 9.98 -18.22
C SER A 426 28.91 9.39 -18.52
N PRO A 427 29.81 10.14 -19.20
CA PRO A 427 31.18 9.70 -19.44
C PRO A 427 31.98 9.53 -18.14
N LYS A 428 32.92 8.57 -18.16
CA LYS A 428 33.94 8.42 -17.11
C LYS A 428 35.18 9.25 -17.48
N VAL A 429 35.66 10.06 -16.54
CA VAL A 429 36.87 10.87 -16.65
C VAL A 429 37.63 10.70 -15.34
N ASN A 430 38.89 10.25 -15.38
CA ASN A 430 39.74 10.01 -14.20
C ASN A 430 39.05 9.20 -13.08
N GLY A 431 38.31 8.15 -13.45
CA GLY A 431 37.61 7.27 -12.51
C GLY A 431 36.27 7.82 -11.97
N LYS A 432 35.98 9.12 -12.12
CA LYS A 432 34.72 9.75 -11.72
C LYS A 432 33.75 9.83 -12.91
N ARG A 433 32.45 9.65 -12.66
CA ARG A 433 31.39 9.82 -13.67
C ARG A 433 30.88 11.26 -13.62
N ILE A 434 30.89 11.94 -14.76
CA ILE A 434 30.28 13.27 -14.91
C ILE A 434 29.00 13.06 -15.70
N ALA A 435 27.83 13.28 -15.08
CA ALA A 435 26.54 13.12 -15.73
C ALA A 435 25.98 14.49 -16.15
N ARG A 436 25.51 14.60 -17.40
CA ARG A 436 24.67 15.71 -17.86
C ARG A 436 23.37 15.17 -18.42
N ASN A 437 22.30 15.94 -18.26
CA ASN A 437 20.96 15.60 -18.71
C ASN A 437 20.42 16.69 -19.64
N VAL A 438 19.60 16.30 -20.60
CA VAL A 438 18.74 17.16 -21.43
C VAL A 438 17.29 16.71 -21.27
N TYR A 439 16.36 17.64 -21.45
CA TYR A 439 14.93 17.36 -21.36
C TYR A 439 14.20 17.84 -22.61
N ALA A 440 13.18 17.10 -23.03
CA ALA A 440 12.36 17.46 -24.18
C ALA A 440 10.93 16.92 -24.05
N SER A 441 10.03 17.45 -24.87
CA SER A 441 8.61 17.10 -24.83
C SER A 441 8.31 15.79 -25.57
N THR A 442 9.10 15.48 -26.61
CA THR A 442 8.99 14.26 -27.43
C THR A 442 10.27 13.43 -27.39
N GLU A 443 10.16 12.16 -27.80
CA GLU A 443 11.32 11.25 -27.90
C GLU A 443 12.35 11.78 -28.91
N GLU A 444 11.88 12.20 -30.08
CA GLU A 444 12.72 12.69 -31.19
C GLU A 444 13.47 13.97 -30.82
N GLU A 445 12.80 14.93 -30.18
CA GLU A 445 13.40 16.18 -29.70
C GLU A 445 14.45 15.89 -28.62
N CYS A 446 14.17 14.93 -27.73
CA CYS A 446 15.12 14.52 -26.70
C CYS A 446 16.36 13.84 -27.29
N GLU A 447 16.20 13.10 -28.39
CA GLU A 447 17.29 12.43 -29.08
C GLU A 447 18.24 13.41 -29.77
N GLN A 448 17.69 14.45 -30.43
CA GLN A 448 18.48 15.52 -31.04
C GLN A 448 19.31 16.25 -29.97
N LYS A 449 18.67 16.72 -28.90
CA LYS A 449 19.35 17.40 -27.78
C LYS A 449 20.42 16.53 -27.12
N LEU A 450 20.15 15.22 -26.98
CA LEU A 450 21.13 14.30 -26.39
C LEU A 450 22.34 14.11 -27.31
N THR A 451 22.13 14.12 -28.63
CA THR A 451 23.22 13.99 -29.61
C THR A 451 24.14 15.20 -29.57
N GLU A 452 23.57 16.40 -29.53
CA GLU A 452 24.31 17.66 -29.36
C GLU A 452 25.11 17.68 -28.05
N LEU A 453 24.47 17.32 -26.93
CA LEU A 453 25.12 17.21 -25.61
C LEU A 453 26.32 16.25 -25.65
N ILE A 454 26.18 15.10 -26.33
CA ILE A 454 27.28 14.13 -26.44
C ILE A 454 28.44 14.70 -27.24
N GLN A 455 28.18 15.45 -28.32
CA GLN A 455 29.23 16.07 -29.13
C GLN A 455 29.97 17.14 -28.34
N GLU A 456 29.24 18.03 -27.66
CA GLU A 456 29.79 19.07 -26.79
C GLU A 456 30.67 18.46 -25.68
N MET A 457 30.11 17.53 -24.91
CA MET A 457 30.86 16.86 -23.84
C MET A 457 32.05 16.06 -24.37
N LYS A 458 32.03 15.53 -25.60
CA LYS A 458 33.20 14.85 -26.18
C LYS A 458 34.32 15.86 -26.48
N ARG A 459 34.00 17.02 -27.05
CA ARG A 459 34.95 18.11 -27.31
C ARG A 459 35.58 18.64 -26.01
N GLU A 460 34.77 18.88 -24.98
CA GLU A 460 35.26 19.33 -23.66
C GLU A 460 36.22 18.32 -23.01
N LEU A 461 35.98 17.02 -23.20
CA LEU A 461 36.72 15.95 -22.53
C LEU A 461 37.91 15.43 -23.33
N GLU A 462 38.07 15.84 -24.59
CA GLU A 462 39.17 15.47 -25.47
C GLU A 462 40.56 15.82 -24.90
N PRO A 463 40.84 17.06 -24.43
CA PRO A 463 42.15 17.40 -23.85
C PRO A 463 42.45 16.64 -22.55
N LEU A 464 41.42 16.33 -21.75
CA LEU A 464 41.56 15.57 -20.49
C LEU A 464 41.85 14.08 -20.75
N ARG A 465 41.37 13.54 -21.87
CA ARG A 465 41.67 12.16 -22.30
C ARG A 465 43.05 12.05 -22.95
N ALA A 466 43.50 13.08 -23.67
CA ALA A 466 44.82 13.13 -24.29
C ALA A 466 45.94 13.10 -23.22
N LYS A 467 45.79 13.87 -22.13
CA LYS A 467 46.76 13.87 -21.00
C LYS A 467 46.91 12.52 -20.29
N LYS A 468 45.90 11.65 -20.34
CA LYS A 468 45.93 10.30 -19.75
C LYS A 468 46.53 9.23 -20.68
N LYS A 469 46.68 9.52 -21.97
CA LYS A 469 47.34 8.62 -22.93
C LYS A 469 48.84 8.88 -23.04
N ALA A 470 49.29 10.07 -22.63
CA ALA A 470 50.68 10.53 -22.73
C ALA A 470 51.51 10.32 -21.46
N GLY A 471 50.92 9.78 -20.39
CA GLY A 471 51.59 9.36 -19.16
C GLY A 471 50.99 8.05 -18.68
#